data_AF-A0A950M8U7-F1
#
_entry.id   AF-A0A950M8U7-F1
#
_cell.length_a   1.000
_cell.length_b   1.000
_cell.length_c   1.000
_cell.angle_alpha   90.00
_cell.angle_beta   90.00
_cell.angle_gamma   90.00
#
_symmetry.space_group_name_H-M   'P 1'
#
loop_
_entity.id
_entity.type
_entity.pdbx_description
1 polymer ?
#
loop_
_entity_poly.entity_id
_entity_poly.type
_entity_poly.pdbx_seq_one_letter_code
_entity_poly.pdbx_strand_id
1 'polypeptide(L)'
;PEKQGALAHILTGPVVKLVLQFRTAFWERLDGERYRDAGFFLRPEAAFPTFWTLLPQRTPLLMAWAGGPKAAALANHDQTALVATALDDLATLFGDATEPRDELEAAYAHDWQRDPYARGAYSYLATGGTGAREKLAAPVDDVLFFAGEATSPTAEAGTAAGALQSGERAAREALDACRLGLGAG
;
A
#
# COMPACT_ATOMS: atom_id res chain seq x y z
N PRO A 1 -4.36 -29.20 0.31
CA PRO A 1 -5.49 -28.94 -0.61
C PRO A 1 -6.34 -27.72 -0.20
N GLU A 2 -6.88 -27.70 1.01
CA GLU A 2 -7.77 -26.62 1.48
C GLU A 2 -7.08 -25.25 1.54
N LYS A 3 -5.87 -25.19 2.13
CA LYS A 3 -5.09 -23.96 2.24
C LYS A 3 -4.66 -23.40 0.88
N GLN A 4 -4.33 -24.26 -0.09
CA GLN A 4 -4.05 -23.86 -1.47
C GLN A 4 -5.31 -23.31 -2.17
N GLY A 5 -6.47 -23.94 -1.93
CA GLY A 5 -7.74 -23.41 -2.41
C GLY A 5 -8.07 -22.04 -1.84
N ALA A 6 -7.81 -21.82 -0.55
CA ALA A 6 -7.97 -20.52 0.09
C ALA A 6 -7.06 -19.44 -0.54
N LEU A 7 -5.79 -19.76 -0.78
CA LEU A 7 -4.84 -18.84 -1.42
C LEU A 7 -5.29 -18.39 -2.81
N ALA A 8 -5.96 -19.25 -3.58
CA ALA A 8 -6.47 -18.89 -4.91
C ALA A 8 -7.53 -17.76 -4.86
N HIS A 9 -8.13 -17.50 -3.69
CA HIS A 9 -9.12 -16.44 -3.49
C HIS A 9 -8.57 -15.22 -2.73
N ILE A 10 -7.32 -15.24 -2.30
CA ILE A 10 -6.65 -14.12 -1.62
C ILE A 10 -5.64 -13.52 -2.58
N LEU A 11 -5.97 -12.37 -3.14
CA LEU A 11 -5.19 -11.71 -4.19
C LEU A 11 -4.49 -10.48 -3.64
N THR A 12 -3.39 -10.06 -4.26
CA THR A 12 -2.73 -8.78 -3.97
C THR A 12 -2.85 -7.85 -5.18
N GLY A 13 -3.11 -6.57 -4.89
CA GLY A 13 -3.29 -5.55 -5.92
C GLY A 13 -1.98 -4.84 -6.27
N PRO A 14 -1.84 -4.36 -7.52
CA PRO A 14 -0.72 -3.51 -7.91
C PRO A 14 -0.83 -2.13 -7.26
N VAL A 15 0.28 -1.64 -6.70
CA VAL A 15 0.40 -0.28 -6.15
C VAL A 15 1.78 0.26 -6.42
N VAL A 16 1.84 1.50 -6.88
CA VAL A 16 3.07 2.29 -6.99
C VAL A 16 2.92 3.55 -6.16
N LYS A 17 3.93 3.84 -5.33
CA LYS A 17 4.01 5.06 -4.51
C LYS A 17 5.29 5.82 -4.82
N LEU A 18 5.18 7.14 -4.93
CA LEU A 18 6.33 8.03 -4.99
C LEU A 18 6.32 8.99 -3.82
N VAL A 19 7.50 9.27 -3.29
CA VAL A 19 7.78 10.41 -2.42
C VAL A 19 8.50 11.45 -3.28
N LEU A 20 7.93 12.65 -3.39
CA LEU A 20 8.49 13.77 -4.14
C LEU A 20 8.86 14.87 -3.15
N GLN A 21 10.16 15.16 -3.02
CA GLN A 21 10.68 16.27 -2.22
C GLN A 21 10.95 17.46 -3.11
N PHE A 22 10.36 18.59 -2.75
CA PHE A 22 10.56 19.87 -3.40
C PHE A 22 11.35 20.83 -2.50
N ARG A 23 11.88 21.89 -3.09
CA ARG A 23 12.57 22.98 -2.40
C ARG A 23 11.61 23.78 -1.53
N THR A 24 10.41 24.04 -2.04
CA THR A 24 9.34 24.73 -1.31
C THR A 24 8.01 23.99 -1.45
N ALA A 25 7.11 24.18 -0.49
CA ALA A 25 5.72 23.75 -0.63
C ALA A 25 4.98 24.73 -1.56
N PHE A 26 5.42 24.80 -2.82
CA PHE A 26 5.02 25.84 -3.77
C PHE A 26 3.51 25.90 -3.99
N TRP A 27 2.83 24.75 -3.91
CA TRP A 27 1.37 24.64 -3.99
C TRP A 27 0.64 25.51 -2.96
N GLU A 28 1.23 25.73 -1.77
CA GLU A 28 0.60 26.57 -0.74
C GLU A 28 0.49 28.05 -1.15
N ARG A 29 1.24 28.50 -2.17
CA ARG A 29 1.26 29.89 -2.64
C ARG A 29 0.50 30.09 -3.95
N LEU A 30 0.09 29.01 -4.61
CA LEU A 30 -0.63 29.07 -5.88
C LEU A 30 -2.06 29.56 -5.68
N ASP A 31 -2.62 30.17 -6.73
CA ASP A 31 -4.02 30.62 -6.81
C ASP A 31 -4.49 31.42 -5.59
N GLY A 32 -3.62 32.30 -5.04
CA GLY A 32 -3.94 33.08 -3.84
C GLY A 32 -4.04 32.24 -2.57
N GLU A 33 -3.11 31.30 -2.39
CA GLU A 33 -3.04 30.35 -1.27
C GLU A 33 -4.18 29.32 -1.22
N ARG A 34 -4.88 29.10 -2.33
CA ARG A 34 -6.03 28.19 -2.43
C ARG A 34 -5.72 26.78 -1.92
N TYR A 35 -4.50 26.27 -2.16
CA TYR A 35 -4.12 24.91 -1.82
C TYR A 35 -3.32 24.79 -0.51
N ARG A 36 -3.24 25.87 0.27
CA ARG A 36 -2.47 25.91 1.52
C ARG A 36 -2.88 24.84 2.54
N ASP A 37 -4.17 24.52 2.59
CA ASP A 37 -4.73 23.49 3.48
C ASP A 37 -5.23 22.26 2.73
N ALA A 38 -4.80 22.08 1.47
CA ALA A 38 -5.17 20.91 0.68
C ALA A 38 -4.43 19.66 1.17
N GLY A 39 -5.19 18.74 1.78
CA GLY A 39 -4.68 17.41 2.14
C GLY A 39 -4.46 16.51 0.92
N PHE A 40 -5.32 16.64 -0.09
CA PHE A 40 -5.32 15.78 -1.27
C PHE A 40 -5.53 16.56 -2.56
N PHE A 41 -4.90 16.09 -3.62
CA PHE A 41 -5.15 16.50 -5.00
C PHE A 41 -5.55 15.26 -5.80
N LEU A 42 -6.70 15.33 -6.47
CA LEU A 42 -7.30 14.19 -7.15
C LEU A 42 -7.45 14.50 -8.64
N ARG A 43 -6.93 13.61 -9.48
CA ARG A 43 -7.12 13.61 -10.94
C ARG A 43 -7.36 12.19 -11.44
N PRO A 44 -8.60 11.69 -11.44
CA PRO A 44 -8.91 10.31 -11.82
C PRO A 44 -8.36 9.88 -13.18
N GLU A 45 -8.13 10.82 -14.10
CA GLU A 45 -7.63 10.57 -15.46
C GLU A 45 -6.10 10.42 -15.51
N ALA A 46 -5.37 11.00 -14.56
CA ALA A 46 -3.90 11.01 -14.49
C ALA A 46 -3.29 9.62 -14.26
N ALA A 47 -2.02 9.43 -14.58
CA ALA A 47 -1.35 8.15 -14.31
C ALA A 47 -1.23 7.91 -12.79
N PHE A 48 -0.90 8.96 -12.05
CA PHE A 48 -1.03 9.05 -10.60
C PHE A 48 -2.31 9.81 -10.24
N PRO A 49 -3.43 9.11 -9.93
CA PRO A 49 -4.70 9.78 -9.71
C PRO A 49 -4.81 10.53 -8.38
N THR A 50 -3.92 10.24 -7.44
CA THR A 50 -3.97 10.78 -6.08
C THR A 50 -2.61 11.29 -5.67
N PHE A 51 -2.57 12.56 -5.27
CA PHE A 51 -1.45 13.14 -4.54
C PHE A 51 -1.93 13.60 -3.16
N TRP A 52 -1.08 13.53 -2.15
CA TRP A 52 -1.38 14.10 -0.84
C TRP A 52 -0.17 14.75 -0.18
N THR A 53 -0.48 15.74 0.64
CA THR A 53 0.46 16.42 1.52
C THR A 53 0.59 15.64 2.82
N LEU A 54 1.59 15.97 3.64
CA LEU A 54 1.75 15.38 4.97
C LEU A 54 1.03 16.18 6.07
N LEU A 55 -0.02 16.94 5.73
CA LEU A 55 -0.76 17.72 6.71
C LEU A 55 -1.21 16.85 7.91
N PRO A 56 -1.14 17.38 9.16
CA PRO A 56 -0.86 18.78 9.51
C PRO A 56 0.62 19.21 9.46
N GLN A 57 1.55 18.29 9.18
CA GLN A 57 2.96 18.63 9.01
C GLN A 57 3.16 19.36 7.67
N ARG A 58 3.49 20.65 7.75
CA ARG A 58 3.82 21.46 6.57
C ARG A 58 5.25 21.18 6.13
N THR A 59 5.39 20.30 5.16
CA THR A 59 6.66 19.94 4.53
C THR A 59 6.55 20.06 3.02
N PRO A 60 7.66 20.32 2.30
CA PRO A 60 7.65 20.36 0.85
C PRO A 60 7.70 18.93 0.26
N LEU A 61 6.85 18.03 0.78
CA LEU A 61 6.71 16.65 0.34
C LEU A 61 5.31 16.41 -0.22
N LEU A 62 5.25 15.85 -1.42
CA LEU A 62 4.03 15.25 -1.96
C LEU A 62 4.23 13.75 -2.12
N MET A 63 3.21 13.01 -1.72
CA MET A 63 3.09 11.60 -2.03
C MET A 63 2.26 11.45 -3.30
N ALA A 64 2.76 10.71 -4.28
CA ALA A 64 1.96 10.28 -5.43
C ALA A 64 1.59 8.81 -5.28
N TRP A 65 0.37 8.43 -5.66
CA TRP A 65 -0.10 7.05 -5.60
C TRP A 65 -0.91 6.67 -6.81
N ALA A 66 -0.63 5.47 -7.30
CA ALA A 66 -1.48 4.75 -8.22
C ALA A 66 -1.76 3.36 -7.63
N GLY A 67 -2.98 2.88 -7.83
CA GLY A 67 -3.40 1.52 -7.53
C GLY A 67 -4.14 0.88 -8.71
N GLY A 68 -4.29 -0.44 -8.69
CA GLY A 68 -5.11 -1.15 -9.68
C GLY A 68 -4.56 -1.01 -11.11
N PRO A 69 -5.44 -0.88 -12.13
CA PRO A 69 -5.01 -0.83 -13.54
C PRO A 69 -3.99 0.27 -13.85
N LYS A 70 -4.05 1.42 -13.18
CA LYS A 70 -3.07 2.50 -13.37
C LYS A 70 -1.68 2.13 -12.85
N ALA A 71 -1.61 1.50 -11.68
CA ALA A 71 -0.34 0.95 -11.16
C ALA A 71 0.21 -0.18 -12.05
N ALA A 72 -0.66 -1.03 -12.59
CA ALA A 72 -0.26 -2.07 -13.53
C ALA A 72 0.26 -1.48 -14.86
N ALA A 73 -0.32 -0.39 -15.35
CA ALA A 73 0.17 0.31 -16.55
C ALA A 73 1.53 1.00 -16.34
N LEU A 74 1.85 1.36 -15.09
CA LEU A 74 3.16 1.88 -14.68
C LEU A 74 4.18 0.77 -14.40
N ALA A 75 3.76 -0.49 -14.42
CA ALA A 75 4.66 -1.61 -14.14
C ALA A 75 5.80 -1.65 -15.18
N ASN A 76 6.98 -2.04 -14.72
CA ASN A 76 8.22 -2.13 -15.49
C ASN A 76 8.94 -0.81 -15.81
N HIS A 77 8.37 0.34 -15.45
CA HIS A 77 9.09 1.61 -15.55
C HIS A 77 10.19 1.67 -14.48
N ASP A 78 11.29 2.36 -14.78
CA ASP A 78 12.31 2.68 -13.79
C ASP A 78 11.88 3.91 -12.95
N GLN A 79 12.61 4.18 -11.86
CA GLN A 79 12.28 5.30 -10.98
C GLN A 79 12.25 6.64 -11.73
N THR A 80 13.17 6.86 -12.66
CA THR A 80 13.27 8.11 -13.42
C THR A 80 12.01 8.34 -14.26
N ALA A 81 11.53 7.31 -14.97
CA ALA A 81 10.32 7.38 -15.78
C ALA A 81 9.06 7.56 -14.93
N LEU A 82 8.97 6.88 -13.77
CA LEU A 82 7.87 7.05 -12.83
C LEU A 82 7.81 8.48 -12.28
N VAL A 83 8.95 9.04 -11.89
CA VAL A 83 9.06 10.41 -11.37
C VAL A 83 8.71 11.43 -12.45
N ALA A 84 9.22 11.26 -13.66
CA ALA A 84 8.86 12.13 -14.78
C ALA A 84 7.35 12.15 -15.04
N THR A 85 6.71 10.97 -15.02
CA THR A 85 5.25 10.85 -15.20
C THR A 85 4.48 11.58 -14.10
N ALA A 86 4.88 11.42 -12.83
CA ALA A 86 4.23 12.10 -11.72
C ALA A 86 4.39 13.63 -11.79
N LEU A 87 5.54 14.13 -12.26
CA LEU A 87 5.76 15.56 -12.46
C LEU A 87 4.89 16.13 -13.60
N ASP A 88 4.69 15.39 -14.69
CA ASP A 88 3.77 15.80 -15.77
C ASP A 88 2.31 15.88 -15.29
N ASP A 89 1.90 14.90 -14.46
CA ASP A 89 0.59 14.90 -13.82
C ASP A 89 0.41 16.12 -12.88
N LEU A 90 1.45 16.49 -12.11
CA LEU A 90 1.46 17.68 -11.25
C LEU A 90 1.50 18.99 -12.03
N ALA A 91 2.27 19.08 -13.13
CA ALA A 91 2.31 20.26 -13.99
C ALA A 91 0.92 20.52 -14.58
N THR A 92 0.23 19.47 -15.00
CA THR A 92 -1.15 19.57 -15.48
C THR A 92 -2.13 19.97 -14.36
N LEU A 93 -1.91 19.50 -13.12
CA LEU A 93 -2.74 19.81 -11.97
C LEU A 93 -2.62 21.30 -11.56
N PHE A 94 -1.40 21.83 -11.52
CA PHE A 94 -1.11 23.18 -11.02
C PHE A 94 -1.05 24.26 -12.11
N GLY A 95 -0.99 23.85 -13.39
CA GLY A 95 -0.91 24.75 -14.54
C GLY A 95 0.43 25.49 -14.64
N ASP A 96 0.45 26.54 -15.45
CA ASP A 96 1.68 27.27 -15.82
C ASP A 96 2.28 28.13 -14.70
N ALA A 97 1.67 28.17 -13.52
CA ALA A 97 2.09 29.04 -12.42
C ALA A 97 3.43 28.61 -11.79
N THR A 98 3.78 27.32 -11.84
CA THR A 98 5.06 26.79 -11.37
C THR A 98 5.33 25.46 -12.05
N GLU A 99 6.53 25.29 -12.62
CA GLU A 99 6.99 24.01 -13.16
C GLU A 99 7.50 23.12 -12.00
N PRO A 100 6.81 22.01 -11.65
CA PRO A 100 7.21 21.16 -10.52
C PRO A 100 8.63 20.58 -10.67
N ARG A 101 9.12 20.39 -11.90
CA ARG A 101 10.47 19.89 -12.17
C ARG A 101 11.56 20.82 -11.65
N ASP A 102 11.34 22.13 -11.68
CA ASP A 102 12.33 23.14 -11.26
C ASP A 102 12.46 23.23 -9.72
N GLU A 103 11.44 22.76 -9.01
CA GLU A 103 11.38 22.71 -7.55
C GLU A 103 11.81 21.35 -6.99
N LEU A 104 11.91 20.28 -7.79
CA LEU A 104 12.23 18.94 -7.30
C LEU A 104 13.68 18.84 -6.80
N GLU A 105 13.87 18.38 -5.57
CA GLU A 105 15.18 18.13 -4.97
C GLU A 105 15.54 16.64 -4.93
N ALA A 106 14.56 15.79 -4.60
CA ALA A 106 14.76 14.35 -4.50
C ALA A 106 13.45 13.62 -4.74
N ALA A 107 13.56 12.36 -5.18
CA ALA A 107 12.41 11.49 -5.34
C ALA A 107 12.78 10.03 -5.05
N TYR A 108 11.79 9.29 -4.55
CA TYR A 108 11.88 7.85 -4.36
C TYR A 108 10.59 7.20 -4.85
N ALA A 109 10.71 6.14 -5.65
CA ALA A 109 9.59 5.36 -6.13
C ALA A 109 9.65 3.93 -5.60
N HIS A 110 8.49 3.36 -5.25
CA HIS A 110 8.36 1.98 -4.86
C HIS A 110 7.19 1.31 -5.57
N ASP A 111 7.49 0.27 -6.35
CA ASP A 111 6.53 -0.63 -7.00
C ASP A 111 6.45 -1.93 -6.21
N TRP A 112 5.37 -2.08 -5.44
CA TRP A 112 5.16 -3.22 -4.55
C TRP A 112 5.04 -4.55 -5.31
N GLN A 113 4.70 -4.53 -6.60
CA GLN A 113 4.57 -5.76 -7.42
C GLN A 113 5.91 -6.41 -7.71
N ARG A 114 6.97 -5.58 -7.81
CA ARG A 114 8.32 -6.01 -8.19
C ARG A 114 9.20 -6.30 -6.98
N ASP A 115 8.74 -5.96 -5.78
CA ASP A 115 9.42 -6.34 -4.55
C ASP A 115 9.33 -7.88 -4.37
N PRO A 116 10.47 -8.60 -4.36
CA PRO A 116 10.46 -10.06 -4.28
C PRO A 116 9.94 -10.60 -2.94
N TYR A 117 9.93 -9.77 -1.89
CA TYR A 117 9.47 -10.09 -0.55
C TYR A 117 8.00 -9.76 -0.34
N ALA A 118 7.45 -8.77 -1.06
CA ALA A 118 6.04 -8.37 -0.94
C ALA A 118 5.15 -8.95 -2.07
N ARG A 119 5.62 -8.90 -3.33
CA ARG A 119 4.89 -9.37 -4.53
C ARG A 119 3.48 -8.78 -4.68
N GLY A 120 3.30 -7.54 -4.24
CA GLY A 120 2.02 -6.84 -4.16
C GLY A 120 1.93 -6.02 -2.88
N ALA A 121 0.92 -5.17 -2.79
CA ALA A 121 0.83 -4.21 -1.69
C ALA A 121 0.09 -4.76 -0.46
N TYR A 122 -1.18 -5.11 -0.64
CA TYR A 122 -2.05 -5.61 0.43
C TYR A 122 -3.10 -6.55 -0.17
N SER A 123 -3.51 -7.53 0.63
CA SER A 123 -4.42 -8.57 0.18
C SER A 123 -5.88 -8.12 0.15
N TYR A 124 -6.63 -8.64 -0.80
CA TYR A 124 -8.09 -8.54 -0.89
C TYR A 124 -8.68 -9.89 -1.29
N LEU A 125 -9.98 -10.06 -1.03
CA LEU A 125 -10.69 -11.27 -1.43
C LEU A 125 -11.23 -11.13 -2.85
N ALA A 126 -10.95 -12.14 -3.67
CA ALA A 126 -11.65 -12.31 -4.93
C ALA A 126 -13.13 -12.62 -4.69
N THR A 127 -13.97 -12.38 -5.69
CA THR A 127 -15.37 -12.79 -5.67
C THR A 127 -15.49 -14.29 -5.34
N GLY A 128 -16.34 -14.63 -4.38
CA GLY A 128 -16.50 -16.01 -3.89
C GLY A 128 -15.45 -16.45 -2.86
N GLY A 129 -14.54 -15.57 -2.43
CA GLY A 129 -13.48 -15.86 -1.46
C GLY A 129 -13.89 -15.83 0.02
N THR A 130 -15.18 -15.77 0.35
CA THR A 130 -15.65 -15.76 1.73
C THR A 130 -15.15 -16.99 2.48
N GLY A 131 -14.61 -16.82 3.69
CA GLY A 131 -14.03 -17.91 4.47
C GLY A 131 -12.58 -18.26 4.11
N ALA A 132 -11.99 -17.65 3.07
CA ALA A 132 -10.63 -17.98 2.65
C ALA A 132 -9.58 -17.53 3.68
N ARG A 133 -9.79 -16.41 4.38
CA ARG A 133 -8.84 -15.90 5.37
C ARG A 133 -8.78 -16.81 6.60
N GLU A 134 -9.92 -17.33 7.02
CA GLU A 134 -10.08 -18.28 8.11
C GLU A 134 -9.36 -19.60 7.78
N LYS A 135 -9.58 -20.12 6.57
CA LYS A 135 -8.89 -21.31 6.07
C LYS A 135 -7.39 -21.11 5.93
N LEU A 136 -6.95 -19.91 5.53
CA LEU A 136 -5.54 -19.56 5.49
C LEU A 136 -4.95 -19.40 6.89
N ALA A 137 -5.71 -18.88 7.85
CA ALA A 137 -5.28 -18.70 9.23
C ALA A 137 -5.13 -20.02 10.01
N ALA A 138 -5.96 -21.03 9.68
CA ALA A 138 -5.96 -22.31 10.38
C ALA A 138 -4.56 -22.95 10.44
N PRO A 139 -4.13 -23.48 11.61
CA PRO A 139 -2.85 -24.17 11.73
C PRO A 139 -2.85 -25.49 10.96
N VAL A 140 -1.65 -25.99 10.65
CA VAL A 140 -1.44 -27.34 10.10
C VAL A 140 -0.82 -28.21 11.18
N ASP A 141 -1.55 -29.26 11.54
CA ASP A 141 -1.18 -30.29 12.53
C ASP A 141 -0.72 -29.73 13.88
N ASP A 142 -1.21 -28.54 14.27
CA ASP A 142 -0.78 -27.81 15.46
C ASP A 142 0.75 -27.59 15.57
N VAL A 143 1.44 -27.60 14.42
CA VAL A 143 2.90 -27.41 14.31
C VAL A 143 3.23 -26.16 13.48
N LEU A 144 2.47 -25.91 12.41
CA LEU A 144 2.69 -24.77 11.53
C LEU A 144 1.54 -23.77 11.61
N PHE A 145 1.84 -22.58 12.13
CA PHE A 145 0.90 -21.50 12.37
C PHE A 145 1.08 -20.35 11.38
N PHE A 146 0.00 -19.63 11.07
CA PHE A 146 -0.01 -18.59 10.05
C PHE A 146 -0.53 -17.26 10.61
N ALA A 147 0.23 -16.20 10.32
CA ALA A 147 -0.07 -14.83 10.71
C ALA A 147 0.21 -13.87 9.54
N GLY A 148 -0.19 -12.61 9.72
CA GLY A 148 -0.07 -11.54 8.74
C GLY A 148 -1.44 -11.04 8.28
N GLU A 149 -1.47 -9.88 7.63
CA GLU A 149 -2.70 -9.19 7.21
C GLU A 149 -3.63 -10.10 6.39
N ALA A 150 -3.04 -10.99 5.56
CA ALA A 150 -3.75 -11.95 4.73
C ALA A 150 -4.60 -12.95 5.53
N THR A 151 -4.26 -13.15 6.80
CA THR A 151 -4.86 -14.14 7.72
C THR A 151 -5.81 -13.50 8.74
N SER A 152 -6.06 -12.20 8.68
CA SER A 152 -7.02 -11.55 9.58
C SER A 152 -8.45 -11.79 9.09
N PRO A 153 -9.31 -12.49 9.84
CA PRO A 153 -10.72 -12.69 9.44
C PRO A 153 -11.61 -11.48 9.77
N THR A 154 -11.05 -10.45 10.39
CA THR A 154 -11.81 -9.26 10.84
C THR A 154 -11.87 -8.20 9.75
N ALA A 155 -12.60 -7.12 10.04
CA ALA A 155 -12.62 -5.92 9.20
C ALA A 155 -11.23 -5.27 9.00
N GLU A 156 -10.23 -5.67 9.78
CA GLU A 156 -8.86 -5.15 9.71
C GLU A 156 -7.97 -5.88 8.69
N ALA A 157 -8.52 -6.78 7.88
CA ALA A 157 -7.80 -7.40 6.76
C ALA A 157 -7.16 -6.35 5.82
N GLY A 158 -5.94 -6.60 5.33
CA GLY A 158 -5.22 -5.63 4.50
C GLY A 158 -4.52 -4.50 5.27
N THR A 159 -4.55 -4.51 6.61
CA THR A 159 -4.00 -3.44 7.44
C THR A 159 -2.88 -3.93 8.37
N ALA A 160 -2.10 -2.97 8.89
CA ALA A 160 -1.11 -3.24 9.94
C ALA A 160 -1.75 -3.73 11.25
N ALA A 161 -2.93 -3.19 11.62
CA ALA A 161 -3.68 -3.63 12.79
C ALA A 161 -4.12 -5.09 12.66
N GLY A 162 -4.62 -5.49 11.50
CA GLY A 162 -4.96 -6.88 11.20
C GLY A 162 -3.76 -7.81 11.26
N ALA A 163 -2.61 -7.37 10.74
CA ALA A 163 -1.36 -8.13 10.84
C ALA A 163 -0.97 -8.35 12.31
N LEU A 164 -0.99 -7.30 13.14
CA LEU A 164 -0.67 -7.39 14.56
C LEU A 164 -1.62 -8.34 15.30
N GLN A 165 -2.93 -8.16 15.14
CA GLN A 165 -3.95 -9.01 15.77
C GLN A 165 -3.80 -10.49 15.37
N SER A 166 -3.52 -10.75 14.09
CA SER A 166 -3.29 -12.11 13.61
C SER A 166 -2.00 -12.74 14.17
N GLY A 167 -0.96 -11.93 14.39
CA GLY A 167 0.29 -12.37 15.02
C GLY A 167 0.08 -12.78 16.47
N GLU A 168 -0.66 -11.98 17.24
CA GLU A 168 -1.02 -12.33 18.62
C GLU A 168 -1.87 -13.60 18.69
N ARG A 169 -2.80 -13.79 17.73
CA ARG A 169 -3.59 -15.02 17.62
C ARG A 169 -2.70 -16.23 17.39
N ALA A 170 -1.87 -16.21 16.34
CA ALA A 170 -0.99 -17.33 16.00
C ALA A 170 0.01 -17.66 17.13
N ALA A 171 0.48 -16.64 17.86
CA ALA A 171 1.34 -16.84 19.04
C ALA A 171 0.61 -17.59 20.17
N ARG A 172 -0.66 -17.26 20.44
CA ARG A 172 -1.49 -18.00 21.42
C ARG A 172 -1.72 -19.45 20.99
N GLU A 173 -2.07 -19.67 19.72
CA GLU A 173 -2.27 -21.01 19.16
C GLU A 173 -1.01 -21.88 19.34
N ALA A 174 0.17 -21.33 19.03
CA ALA A 174 1.44 -22.04 19.22
C ALA A 174 1.74 -22.36 20.69
N LEU A 175 1.49 -21.42 21.61
CA LEU A 175 1.70 -21.64 23.04
C LEU A 175 0.79 -22.74 23.60
N ASP A 176 -0.46 -22.78 23.16
CA ASP A 176 -1.43 -23.77 23.63
C ASP A 176 -1.10 -25.17 23.08
N ALA A 177 -0.66 -25.28 21.82
CA ALA A 177 -0.17 -26.53 21.25
C ALA A 177 1.05 -27.09 22.02
N CYS A 178 2.00 -26.23 22.39
CA CYS A 178 3.15 -26.65 23.21
C CYS A 178 2.72 -27.17 24.59
N ARG A 179 1.74 -26.53 25.24
CA ARG A 179 1.24 -26.96 26.56
C ARG A 179 0.54 -28.31 26.51
N LEU A 180 -0.25 -28.56 25.47
CA LEU A 180 -0.93 -29.84 25.26
C LEU A 180 0.07 -30.98 25.01
N GLY A 181 1.15 -30.72 24.27
CA GLY A 181 2.22 -31.69 24.04
C GLY A 181 3.02 -32.07 25.29
N LEU A 182 3.12 -31.16 26.28
CA LEU A 182 3.83 -31.40 27.54
C LEU A 182 2.99 -32.13 28.61
N GLY A 183 1.67 -32.17 28.47
CA GLY A 183 0.76 -32.84 29.41
C GLY A 183 0.41 -34.29 29.05
N ALA A 184 0.84 -34.78 27.89
CA ALA A 184 0.54 -36.11 27.38
C ALA A 184 1.72 -37.12 27.48
N GLY A 185 2.77 -36.76 28.22
CA GLY A 185 3.98 -37.58 28.43
C GLY A 185 4.08 -38.22 29.80
#